data_AF-A0A5C8P994-F1
#
_entry.id   AF-A0A5C8P994-F1
#
_cell.length_a   1.000
_cell.length_b   1.000
_cell.length_c   1.000
_cell.angle_alpha   90.00
_cell.angle_beta   90.00
_cell.angle_gamma   90.00
#
_symmetry.space_group_name_H-M   'P 1'
#
loop_
_entity.id
_entity.type
_entity.pdbx_description
1 polymer ?
#
loop_
_entity_poly.entity_id
_entity_poly.type
_entity_poly.pdbx_seq_one_letter_code
_entity_poly.pdbx_strand_id
1 'polypeptide(L)'
;MVLEDAVARAAADRQKVAPTKLAHVVFRTAAKQPMLDWYSKVLDGEVVFDNAFIGFITYDDEHHRVAVIEVPDLQRPERIGPGLHHVAFTYGSLTDLLHTYERLKAEDIRPQYCINHGPTTSMYYGDPDGNRVELQIDNFPTMEEATAWLNSPAFAENPIGVDFDPEELLAKHRRGVPEAELKRRPNIGPRGLPAR
;
A
#
# COMPACT_ATOMS: atom_id res chain seq x y z
N MET A 1 26.15 40.98 -16.57
CA MET A 1 25.29 40.58 -15.44
C MET A 1 23.82 40.68 -15.84
N VAL A 2 23.37 39.90 -16.84
CA VAL A 2 21.95 39.88 -17.27
C VAL A 2 21.48 38.51 -17.82
N LEU A 3 22.38 37.52 -17.91
CA LEU A 3 22.05 36.18 -18.43
C LEU A 3 21.72 35.17 -17.32
N GLU A 4 22.20 35.36 -16.09
CA GLU A 4 21.94 34.45 -14.96
C GLU A 4 20.52 34.63 -14.37
N ASP A 5 19.99 35.86 -14.36
CA ASP A 5 18.65 36.18 -13.84
C ASP A 5 17.50 35.65 -14.71
N ALA A 6 17.72 35.48 -16.01
CA ALA A 6 16.72 34.95 -16.93
C ALA A 6 16.53 33.44 -16.76
N VAL A 7 17.59 32.71 -16.41
CA VAL A 7 17.54 31.27 -16.13
C VAL A 7 16.91 31.01 -14.75
N ALA A 8 17.18 31.87 -13.76
CA ALA A 8 16.55 31.79 -12.44
C ALA A 8 15.04 32.08 -12.46
N ARG A 9 14.58 33.03 -13.30
CA ARG A 9 13.14 33.32 -13.47
C ARG A 9 12.39 32.25 -14.26
N ALA A 10 13.03 31.59 -15.22
CA ALA A 10 12.40 30.49 -15.98
C ALA A 10 12.17 29.23 -15.12
N ALA A 11 12.92 29.06 -14.04
CA ALA A 11 12.74 27.96 -13.07
C ALA A 11 11.65 28.25 -12.02
N ALA A 12 11.41 29.52 -11.70
CA ALA A 12 10.46 29.95 -10.67
C ALA A 12 8.99 30.01 -11.15
N ASP A 13 8.72 29.99 -12.46
CA ASP A 13 7.39 30.24 -13.03
C ASP A 13 6.81 29.08 -13.86
N ARG A 14 7.39 27.88 -13.77
CA ARG A 14 6.61 26.68 -14.08
C ARG A 14 5.73 26.40 -12.88
N GLN A 15 4.52 26.95 -12.87
CA GLN A 15 3.42 26.50 -12.03
C GLN A 15 3.49 24.96 -11.94
N LYS A 16 3.79 24.41 -10.76
CA LYS A 16 4.20 22.99 -10.57
C LYS A 16 3.30 22.06 -11.40
N VAL A 17 3.84 21.52 -12.50
CA VAL A 17 3.15 20.51 -13.31
C VAL A 17 3.57 19.14 -12.79
N ALA A 18 2.67 18.47 -12.08
CA ALA A 18 2.88 17.13 -11.53
C ALA A 18 1.71 16.21 -11.95
N PRO A 19 1.89 14.88 -11.96
CA PRO A 19 0.79 13.94 -12.16
C PRO A 19 -0.36 14.22 -11.17
N THR A 20 -1.60 14.08 -11.63
CA THR A 20 -2.79 14.31 -10.80
C THR A 20 -3.13 13.10 -9.92
N LYS A 21 -2.77 11.89 -10.36
CA LYS A 21 -2.91 10.64 -9.62
C LYS A 21 -1.93 9.57 -10.12
N LEU A 22 -1.65 8.57 -9.29
CA LEU A 22 -1.14 7.28 -9.77
C LEU A 22 -2.30 6.56 -10.45
N ALA A 23 -2.15 6.17 -11.72
CA ALA A 23 -3.22 5.51 -12.47
C ALA A 23 -3.32 4.02 -12.12
N HIS A 24 -2.29 3.25 -12.48
CA HIS A 24 -2.29 1.79 -12.32
C HIS A 24 -0.88 1.22 -12.11
N VAL A 25 -0.84 -0.03 -11.65
CA VAL A 25 0.35 -0.89 -11.63
C VAL A 25 0.15 -2.06 -12.59
N VAL A 26 1.23 -2.51 -13.23
CA VAL A 26 1.22 -3.64 -14.16
C VAL A 26 2.16 -4.72 -13.68
N PHE A 27 1.65 -5.94 -13.51
CA PHE A 27 2.44 -7.13 -13.16
C PHE A 27 2.67 -8.02 -14.39
N ARG A 28 3.81 -8.72 -14.37
CA ARG A 28 4.08 -9.83 -15.30
C ARG A 28 4.06 -11.12 -14.51
N THR A 29 3.42 -12.15 -15.05
CA THR A 29 3.26 -13.43 -14.37
C THR A 29 3.33 -14.57 -15.37
N ALA A 30 3.74 -15.76 -14.91
CA ALA A 30 3.60 -17.00 -15.68
C ALA A 30 2.17 -17.58 -15.59
N ALA A 31 1.34 -17.11 -14.65
CA ALA A 31 -0.01 -17.60 -14.44
C ALA A 31 -0.98 -16.42 -14.18
N LYS A 32 -1.64 -15.95 -15.25
CA LYS A 32 -2.49 -14.74 -15.18
C LYS A 32 -3.77 -14.93 -14.38
N GLN A 33 -4.46 -16.06 -14.54
CA GLN A 33 -5.75 -16.27 -13.88
C GLN A 33 -5.66 -16.20 -12.34
N PRO A 34 -4.71 -16.90 -11.68
CA PRO A 34 -4.55 -16.77 -10.22
C PRO A 34 -4.33 -15.33 -9.75
N MET A 35 -3.58 -14.53 -10.50
CA MET A 35 -3.36 -13.12 -10.19
C MET A 35 -4.65 -12.32 -10.33
N LEU A 36 -5.42 -12.53 -11.40
CA LEU A 36 -6.70 -11.84 -11.59
C LEU A 36 -7.69 -12.17 -10.47
N ASP A 37 -7.83 -13.45 -10.14
CA ASP A 37 -8.72 -13.93 -9.06
C ASP A 37 -8.30 -13.34 -7.71
N TRP A 38 -7.00 -13.33 -7.42
CA TRP A 38 -6.48 -12.82 -6.16
C TRP A 38 -6.68 -11.31 -6.02
N TYR A 39 -6.33 -10.51 -7.03
CA TYR A 39 -6.49 -9.05 -6.95
C TYR A 39 -7.97 -8.64 -6.93
N SER A 40 -8.84 -9.36 -7.64
CA SER A 40 -10.30 -9.14 -7.58
C SER A 40 -10.83 -9.40 -6.17
N LYS A 41 -10.41 -10.51 -5.53
CA LYS A 41 -10.76 -10.79 -4.13
C LYS A 41 -10.16 -9.74 -3.19
N VAL A 42 -8.86 -9.48 -3.24
CA VAL A 42 -8.17 -8.63 -2.26
C VAL A 42 -8.66 -7.19 -2.29
N LEU A 43 -8.89 -6.64 -3.47
CA LEU A 43 -9.30 -5.24 -3.63
C LEU A 43 -10.81 -5.06 -3.78
N ASP A 44 -11.59 -6.15 -3.71
CA ASP A 44 -13.03 -6.15 -4.04
C ASP A 44 -13.29 -5.53 -5.43
N GLY A 45 -12.41 -5.87 -6.38
CA GLY A 45 -12.37 -5.30 -7.71
C GLY A 45 -13.03 -6.17 -8.78
N GLU A 46 -13.34 -5.55 -9.90
CA GLU A 46 -13.98 -6.17 -11.06
C GLU A 46 -13.00 -6.28 -12.23
N VAL A 47 -12.99 -7.43 -12.90
CA VAL A 47 -12.27 -7.61 -14.16
C VAL A 47 -13.05 -6.93 -15.28
N VAL A 48 -12.52 -5.85 -15.82
CA VAL A 48 -13.17 -5.04 -16.87
C VAL A 48 -12.72 -5.42 -18.29
N PHE A 49 -11.62 -6.16 -18.40
CA PHE A 49 -11.11 -6.70 -19.65
C PHE A 49 -10.24 -7.91 -19.37
N ASP A 50 -10.38 -8.95 -20.19
CA ASP A 50 -9.51 -10.12 -20.13
C ASP A 50 -9.36 -10.79 -21.50
N ASN A 51 -8.12 -11.13 -21.87
CA ASN A 51 -7.81 -11.98 -23.01
C ASN A 51 -6.60 -12.88 -22.72
N ALA A 52 -6.14 -13.65 -23.70
CA ALA A 52 -5.03 -14.59 -23.53
C ALA A 52 -3.66 -13.95 -23.17
N PHE A 53 -3.52 -12.63 -23.31
CA PHE A 53 -2.26 -11.90 -23.08
C PHE A 53 -2.31 -10.99 -21.86
N ILE A 54 -3.43 -10.31 -21.61
CA ILE A 54 -3.53 -9.27 -20.59
C ILE A 54 -4.94 -9.21 -19.98
N GLY A 55 -5.01 -8.91 -18.69
CA GLY A 55 -6.26 -8.64 -17.97
C GLY A 55 -6.16 -7.36 -17.15
N PHE A 56 -7.31 -6.70 -16.95
CA PHE A 56 -7.44 -5.41 -16.26
C PHE A 56 -8.50 -5.48 -15.16
N ILE A 57 -8.17 -4.94 -13.99
CA ILE A 57 -9.04 -4.89 -12.81
C ILE A 57 -9.21 -3.44 -12.38
N THR A 58 -10.44 -3.06 -12.05
CA THR A 58 -10.74 -1.79 -11.39
C THR A 58 -11.54 -1.99 -10.10
N TYR A 59 -11.53 -1.01 -9.21
CA TYR A 59 -12.34 -0.95 -7.99
C TYR A 59 -12.89 0.48 -7.74
N ASP A 60 -12.62 1.42 -8.65
CA ASP A 60 -13.05 2.82 -8.57
C ASP A 60 -13.34 3.39 -9.97
N ASP A 61 -13.31 4.72 -10.12
CA ASP A 61 -13.63 5.42 -11.35
C ASP A 61 -12.53 5.37 -12.44
N GLU A 62 -11.35 4.83 -12.12
CA GLU A 62 -10.29 4.63 -13.10
C GLU A 62 -10.62 3.42 -13.99
N HIS A 63 -10.28 3.49 -15.28
CA HIS A 63 -10.60 2.40 -16.20
C HIS A 63 -9.93 1.06 -15.79
N HIS A 64 -8.81 1.11 -15.07
CA HIS A 64 -8.20 -0.01 -14.34
C HIS A 64 -7.14 0.50 -13.37
N ARG A 65 -6.96 -0.21 -12.26
CA ARG A 65 -5.94 0.04 -11.22
C ARG A 65 -4.84 -1.02 -11.23
N VAL A 66 -5.17 -2.25 -11.63
CA VAL A 66 -4.22 -3.34 -11.76
C VAL A 66 -4.32 -3.93 -13.16
N ALA A 67 -3.18 -4.13 -13.80
CA ALA A 67 -3.07 -4.88 -15.04
C ALA A 67 -2.13 -6.08 -14.84
N VAL A 68 -2.45 -7.21 -15.48
CA VAL A 68 -1.66 -8.43 -15.39
C VAL A 68 -1.37 -8.92 -16.79
N ILE A 69 -0.08 -8.99 -17.15
CA ILE A 69 0.42 -9.53 -18.43
C ILE A 69 0.89 -10.96 -18.21
N GLU A 70 0.40 -11.86 -19.05
CA GLU A 70 0.86 -13.24 -19.10
C GLU A 70 2.14 -13.33 -19.93
N VAL A 71 3.20 -13.81 -19.30
CA VAL A 71 4.49 -14.12 -19.93
C VAL A 71 4.78 -15.59 -19.68
N PRO A 72 4.48 -16.47 -20.64
CA PRO A 72 4.80 -17.89 -20.52
C PRO A 72 6.27 -18.10 -20.15
N ASP A 73 6.53 -19.11 -19.31
CA ASP A 73 7.86 -19.51 -18.83
C ASP A 73 8.59 -18.49 -17.96
N LEU A 74 7.95 -17.40 -17.53
CA LEU A 74 8.55 -16.44 -16.62
C LEU A 74 8.95 -17.10 -15.30
N GLN A 75 10.25 -17.08 -15.02
CA GLN A 75 10.79 -17.63 -13.77
C GLN A 75 10.84 -16.56 -12.69
N ARG A 76 10.48 -16.95 -11.46
CA ARG A 76 10.65 -16.08 -10.30
C ARG A 76 12.15 -15.90 -10.02
N PRO A 77 12.65 -14.67 -9.82
CA PRO A 77 14.06 -14.46 -9.51
C PRO A 77 14.44 -15.13 -8.18
N GLU A 78 15.55 -15.86 -8.17
CA GLU A 78 16.04 -16.59 -6.98
C GLU A 78 16.51 -15.66 -5.84
N ARG A 79 16.79 -14.38 -6.15
CA ARG A 79 17.23 -13.39 -5.16
C ARG A 79 16.43 -12.10 -5.27
N ILE A 80 16.06 -11.55 -4.11
CA ILE A 80 15.52 -10.19 -4.01
C ILE A 80 16.66 -9.20 -4.25
N GLY A 81 16.64 -8.55 -5.41
CA GLY A 81 17.56 -7.47 -5.81
C GLY A 81 16.89 -6.09 -5.76
N PRO A 82 17.57 -5.02 -6.24
CA PRO A 82 16.93 -3.72 -6.46
C PRO A 82 15.68 -3.88 -7.35
N GLY A 83 14.56 -3.25 -6.95
CA GLY A 83 13.29 -3.38 -7.65
C GLY A 83 12.11 -2.82 -6.84
N LEU A 84 10.90 -3.12 -7.30
CA LEU A 84 9.65 -2.78 -6.61
C LEU A 84 9.61 -3.49 -5.25
N HIS A 85 9.44 -2.72 -4.16
CA HIS A 85 9.38 -3.31 -2.82
C HIS A 85 7.97 -3.84 -2.47
N HIS A 86 6.94 -3.01 -2.68
CA HIS A 86 5.53 -3.32 -2.54
C HIS A 86 4.66 -2.32 -3.33
N VAL A 87 3.36 -2.59 -3.45
CA VAL A 87 2.33 -1.62 -3.89
C VAL A 87 1.34 -1.41 -2.75
N ALA A 88 0.98 -0.17 -2.44
CA ALA A 88 0.07 0.16 -1.35
C ALA A 88 -1.29 0.69 -1.84
N PHE A 89 -2.35 0.26 -1.19
CA PHE A 89 -3.74 0.66 -1.43
C PHE A 89 -4.36 1.20 -0.13
N THR A 90 -4.88 2.42 -0.17
CA THR A 90 -5.42 3.11 0.99
C THR A 90 -6.94 2.93 1.09
N TYR A 91 -7.43 2.55 2.26
CA TYR A 91 -8.85 2.53 2.61
C TYR A 91 -9.27 3.82 3.32
N GLY A 92 -10.57 4.16 3.25
CA GLY A 92 -11.10 5.41 3.81
C GLY A 92 -11.14 5.45 5.34
N SER A 93 -11.22 4.29 6.00
CA SER A 93 -11.32 4.21 7.46
C SER A 93 -10.70 2.92 8.02
N LEU A 94 -10.34 2.93 9.31
CA LEU A 94 -9.86 1.72 9.99
C LEU A 94 -10.95 0.64 9.99
N THR A 95 -12.21 1.05 10.12
CA THR A 95 -13.36 0.15 9.99
C THR A 95 -13.36 -0.60 8.66
N ASP A 96 -13.16 0.10 7.53
CA ASP A 96 -13.14 -0.54 6.20
C ASP A 96 -11.95 -1.50 6.04
N LEU A 97 -10.76 -1.12 6.54
CA LEU A 97 -9.59 -2.00 6.52
C LEU A 97 -9.83 -3.28 7.32
N LEU A 98 -10.48 -3.17 8.49
CA LEU A 98 -10.80 -4.33 9.33
C LEU A 98 -11.91 -5.20 8.72
N HIS A 99 -12.95 -4.61 8.12
CA HIS A 99 -13.94 -5.37 7.37
C HIS A 99 -13.33 -6.11 6.18
N THR A 100 -12.41 -5.48 5.46
CA THR A 100 -11.64 -6.13 4.41
C THR A 100 -10.83 -7.29 4.96
N TYR A 101 -10.11 -7.10 6.08
CA TYR A 101 -9.38 -8.19 6.73
C TYR A 101 -10.28 -9.39 7.05
N GLU A 102 -11.47 -9.17 7.60
CA GLU A 102 -12.41 -10.26 7.89
C GLU A 102 -12.88 -11.00 6.65
N ARG A 103 -13.21 -10.25 5.58
CA ARG A 103 -13.62 -10.79 4.28
C ARG A 103 -12.51 -11.66 3.67
N LEU A 104 -11.28 -11.16 3.66
CA LEU A 104 -10.13 -11.90 3.12
C LEU A 104 -9.76 -13.12 3.95
N LYS A 105 -9.84 -13.01 5.28
CA LYS A 105 -9.63 -14.13 6.20
C LYS A 105 -10.61 -15.28 5.94
N ALA A 106 -11.87 -14.99 5.59
CA ALA A 106 -12.86 -16.03 5.26
C ALA A 106 -12.52 -16.81 3.98
N GLU A 107 -11.69 -16.22 3.10
CA GLU A 107 -11.15 -16.81 1.87
C GLU A 107 -9.74 -17.41 2.07
N ASP A 108 -9.28 -17.53 3.33
CA ASP A 108 -7.93 -17.95 3.72
C ASP A 108 -6.79 -17.05 3.17
N ILE A 109 -7.10 -15.80 2.83
CA ILE A 109 -6.13 -14.78 2.45
C ILE A 109 -5.78 -13.97 3.70
N ARG A 110 -4.58 -14.19 4.23
CA ARG A 110 -4.11 -13.56 5.47
C ARG A 110 -2.90 -12.66 5.23
N PRO A 111 -2.75 -11.57 6.01
CA PRO A 111 -1.54 -10.77 5.95
C PRO A 111 -0.34 -11.61 6.42
N GLN A 112 0.79 -11.44 5.75
CA GLN A 112 2.08 -11.98 6.13
C GLN A 112 2.63 -11.28 7.38
N TYR A 113 2.38 -9.98 7.51
CA TYR A 113 2.72 -9.18 8.69
C TYR A 113 1.89 -7.88 8.70
N CYS A 114 1.73 -7.29 9.89
CA CYS A 114 0.93 -6.10 10.12
C CYS A 114 1.74 -5.10 10.96
N ILE A 115 1.79 -3.84 10.52
CA ILE A 115 2.63 -2.81 11.14
C ILE A 115 1.84 -1.51 11.29
N ASN A 116 1.87 -0.93 12.47
CA ASN A 116 1.51 0.46 12.68
C ASN A 116 2.79 1.29 12.52
N HIS A 117 2.92 1.96 11.37
CA HIS A 117 4.08 2.79 11.06
C HIS A 117 4.07 4.10 11.85
N GLY A 118 2.90 4.54 12.29
CA GLY A 118 2.69 5.86 12.88
C GLY A 118 1.80 6.71 12.01
N PRO A 119 2.24 7.16 10.81
CA PRO A 119 1.37 7.83 9.85
C PRO A 119 0.30 6.89 9.31
N THR A 120 0.57 5.59 9.28
CA THR A 120 -0.30 4.59 8.67
C THR A 120 -0.45 3.35 9.54
N THR A 121 -1.60 2.68 9.43
CA THR A 121 -1.83 1.32 9.94
C THR A 121 -1.96 0.39 8.74
N SER A 122 -1.04 -0.56 8.63
CA SER A 122 -0.79 -1.32 7.40
C SER A 122 -0.83 -2.83 7.61
N MET A 123 -1.43 -3.54 6.66
CA MET A 123 -1.44 -5.01 6.58
C MET A 123 -0.82 -5.44 5.25
N TYR A 124 0.23 -6.26 5.30
CA TYR A 124 0.97 -6.69 4.12
C TYR A 124 0.59 -8.10 3.72
N TYR A 125 0.19 -8.29 2.47
CA TYR A 125 -0.18 -9.55 1.85
C TYR A 125 0.82 -9.92 0.76
N GLY A 126 0.89 -11.21 0.42
CA GLY A 126 1.59 -11.71 -0.75
C GLY A 126 0.60 -12.10 -1.83
N ASP A 127 0.78 -11.59 -3.04
CA ASP A 127 0.04 -12.09 -4.20
C ASP A 127 0.55 -13.49 -4.63
N PRO A 128 -0.08 -14.16 -5.61
CA PRO A 128 0.32 -15.50 -6.05
C PRO A 128 1.76 -15.63 -6.55
N ASP A 129 2.34 -14.55 -7.09
CA ASP A 129 3.75 -14.49 -7.50
C ASP A 129 4.68 -14.07 -6.34
N GLY A 130 4.09 -13.75 -5.19
CA GLY A 130 4.74 -13.28 -3.97
C GLY A 130 5.26 -11.86 -4.07
N ASN A 131 4.64 -11.00 -4.90
CA ASN A 131 4.79 -9.56 -4.77
C ASN A 131 4.11 -9.11 -3.48
N ARG A 132 4.68 -8.06 -2.85
CA ARG A 132 4.11 -7.51 -1.61
C ARG A 132 3.05 -6.48 -1.93
N VAL A 133 1.89 -6.64 -1.31
CA VAL A 133 0.75 -5.73 -1.41
C VAL A 133 0.42 -5.22 -0.02
N GLU A 134 0.34 -3.91 0.14
CA GLU A 134 -0.01 -3.26 1.39
C GLU A 134 -1.44 -2.73 1.31
N LEU A 135 -2.29 -3.13 2.25
CA LEU A 135 -3.58 -2.49 2.49
C LEU A 135 -3.45 -1.63 3.74
N GLN A 136 -3.75 -0.34 3.64
CA GLN A 136 -3.44 0.61 4.70
C GLN A 136 -4.51 1.67 4.89
N ILE A 137 -4.42 2.39 6.00
CA ILE A 137 -5.20 3.60 6.28
C ILE A 137 -4.29 4.67 6.87
N ASP A 138 -4.63 5.93 6.62
CA ASP A 138 -3.98 7.06 7.28
C ASP A 138 -4.46 7.18 8.73
N ASN A 139 -3.50 7.35 9.65
CA ASN A 139 -3.76 7.49 11.08
C ASN A 139 -4.08 8.93 11.51
N PHE A 140 -3.82 9.92 10.64
CA PHE A 140 -4.02 11.34 10.92
C PHE A 140 -5.20 11.92 10.12
N PRO A 141 -5.92 12.91 10.66
CA PRO A 141 -7.01 13.60 9.95
C PRO A 141 -6.55 14.33 8.69
N THR A 142 -5.30 14.79 8.66
CA THR A 142 -4.73 15.54 7.54
C THR A 142 -3.35 15.01 7.15
N MET A 143 -3.02 15.16 5.86
CA MET A 143 -1.69 14.79 5.35
C MET A 143 -0.59 15.74 5.86
N GLU A 144 -0.95 16.96 6.23
CA GLU A 144 -0.03 17.89 6.89
C GLU A 144 0.39 17.36 8.27
N GLU A 145 -0.56 16.90 9.09
CA GLU A 145 -0.27 16.27 10.38
C GLU A 145 0.52 14.97 10.23
N ALA A 146 0.17 14.12 9.26
CA ALA A 146 0.95 12.91 8.95
C ALA A 146 2.40 13.25 8.58
N THR A 147 2.59 14.29 7.75
CA THR A 147 3.92 14.78 7.36
C THR A 147 4.69 15.38 8.54
N ALA A 148 4.02 16.14 9.41
CA ALA A 148 4.63 16.66 10.62
C ALA A 148 5.10 15.52 11.54
N TRP A 149 4.29 14.47 11.68
CA TRP A 149 4.65 13.30 12.48
C TRP A 149 5.83 12.51 11.87
N LEU A 150 5.92 12.38 10.55
CA LEU A 150 7.09 11.81 9.85
C LEU A 150 8.40 12.56 10.15
N ASN A 151 8.32 13.86 10.46
CA ASN A 151 9.48 14.67 10.83
C ASN A 151 9.74 14.70 12.35
N SER A 152 9.04 13.88 13.13
CA SER A 152 9.16 13.85 14.59
C SER A 152 10.35 12.99 15.07
N PRO A 153 10.86 13.24 16.30
CA PRO A 153 11.83 12.37 16.93
C PRO A 153 11.36 10.91 17.07
N ALA A 154 10.06 10.69 17.24
CA ALA A 154 9.48 9.35 17.38
C ALA A 154 9.61 8.53 16.08
N PHE A 155 9.47 9.17 14.91
CA PHE A 155 9.70 8.50 13.63
C PHE A 155 11.20 8.32 13.36
N ALA A 156 12.03 9.30 13.72
CA ALA A 156 13.48 9.18 13.61
C ALA A 156 14.04 8.00 14.44
N GLU A 157 13.50 7.76 15.63
CA GLU A 157 13.88 6.62 16.49
C GLU A 157 13.43 5.27 15.91
N ASN A 158 12.23 5.22 15.32
CA ASN A 158 11.67 4.01 14.74
C ASN A 158 10.93 4.34 13.42
N PRO A 159 11.62 4.25 12.26
CA PRO A 159 11.01 4.52 10.96
C PRO A 159 10.24 3.33 10.39
N ILE A 160 10.33 2.16 11.04
CA ILE A 160 9.67 0.93 10.60
C ILE A 160 8.29 0.80 11.21
N GLY A 161 8.11 1.13 12.49
CA GLY A 161 6.84 0.98 13.20
C GLY A 161 6.80 -0.21 14.14
N VAL A 162 5.60 -0.53 14.59
CA VAL A 162 5.34 -1.56 15.60
C VAL A 162 4.39 -2.61 15.05
N ASP A 163 4.74 -3.88 15.24
CA ASP A 163 3.87 -4.98 14.83
C ASP A 163 2.57 -4.97 15.64
N PHE A 164 1.47 -5.36 15.01
CA PHE A 164 0.20 -5.56 15.69
C PHE A 164 -0.47 -6.85 15.23
N ASP A 165 -1.31 -7.43 16.08
CA ASP A 165 -2.18 -8.54 15.70
C ASP A 165 -3.51 -8.00 15.14
N PRO A 166 -3.87 -8.28 13.88
CA PRO A 166 -5.13 -7.82 13.31
C PRO A 166 -6.37 -8.39 14.02
N GLU A 167 -6.29 -9.59 14.63
CA GLU A 167 -7.39 -10.18 15.41
C GLU A 167 -7.61 -9.39 16.71
N GLU A 168 -6.54 -8.99 17.39
CA GLU A 168 -6.65 -8.14 18.59
C GLU A 168 -7.19 -6.75 18.25
N LEU A 169 -6.72 -6.16 17.15
CA LEU A 169 -7.17 -4.85 16.68
C LEU A 169 -8.66 -4.89 16.33
N LEU A 170 -9.09 -5.91 15.58
CA LEU A 170 -10.48 -6.17 15.25
C LEU A 170 -11.35 -6.38 16.51
N ALA A 171 -10.86 -7.17 17.47
CA ALA A 171 -11.59 -7.40 18.72
C ALA A 171 -11.76 -6.12 19.55
N LYS A 172 -10.76 -5.23 19.57
CA LYS A 172 -10.86 -3.92 20.23
C LYS A 172 -11.85 -3.00 19.52
N HIS A 173 -11.81 -2.94 18.19
CA HIS A 173 -12.79 -2.20 17.38
C HIS A 173 -14.21 -2.64 17.72
N ARG A 174 -14.49 -3.95 17.69
CA ARG A 174 -15.82 -4.51 18.00
C ARG A 174 -16.34 -4.21 19.40
N ARG A 175 -15.44 -3.94 20.36
CA ARG A 175 -15.80 -3.50 21.72
C ARG A 175 -16.09 -1.99 21.80
N GLY A 176 -16.00 -1.27 20.68
CA GLY A 176 -16.24 0.17 20.62
C GLY A 176 -15.08 1.02 21.12
N VAL A 177 -13.85 0.51 21.12
CA VAL A 177 -12.68 1.34 21.42
C VAL A 177 -12.56 2.42 20.33
N PRO A 178 -12.40 3.71 20.69
CA PRO A 178 -12.34 4.79 19.70
C PRO A 178 -11.22 4.60 18.68
N GLU A 179 -11.49 4.84 17.39
CA GLU A 179 -10.50 4.68 16.32
C GLU A 179 -9.21 5.49 16.57
N ALA A 180 -9.31 6.69 17.14
CA ALA A 180 -8.15 7.52 17.47
C ALA A 180 -7.19 6.83 18.46
N GLU A 181 -7.71 5.99 19.35
CA GLU A 181 -6.88 5.19 20.26
C GLU A 181 -6.27 3.98 19.54
N LEU A 182 -7.05 3.32 18.67
CA LEU A 182 -6.60 2.16 17.90
C LEU A 182 -5.49 2.50 16.89
N LYS A 183 -5.57 3.68 16.28
CA LYS A 183 -4.59 4.21 15.32
C LYS A 183 -3.28 4.66 15.98
N ARG A 184 -3.28 4.93 17.28
CA ARG A 184 -2.10 5.45 17.98
C ARG A 184 -1.00 4.40 18.04
N ARG A 185 0.13 4.69 17.40
CA ARG A 185 1.33 3.83 17.47
C ARG A 185 1.88 3.79 18.90
N PRO A 186 2.05 2.61 19.52
CA PRO A 186 2.75 2.50 20.80
C PRO A 186 4.24 2.84 20.64
N ASN A 187 4.87 3.35 21.70
CA ASN A 187 6.32 3.55 21.71
C ASN A 187 7.01 2.31 22.29
N ILE A 188 7.81 1.63 21.47
CA ILE A 188 8.61 0.46 21.85
C ILE A 188 10.13 0.74 21.81
N GLY A 189 10.52 2.01 21.60
CA GLY A 189 11.89 2.40 21.32
C GLY A 189 12.34 2.06 19.88
N PRO A 190 13.67 2.01 19.64
CA PRO A 190 14.22 1.87 18.30
C PRO A 190 13.98 0.50 17.68
N ARG A 191 13.73 0.48 16.37
CA ARG A 191 13.61 -0.75 15.57
C ARG A 191 14.46 -0.61 14.30
N GLY A 192 15.45 -1.50 14.16
CA GLY A 192 16.22 -1.64 12.93
C GLY A 192 15.51 -2.50 11.89
N LEU A 193 15.98 -2.45 10.64
CA LEU A 193 15.50 -3.38 9.60
C LEU A 193 15.66 -4.81 10.10
N PRO A 194 14.64 -5.69 9.96
CA PRO A 194 14.80 -7.09 10.32
C PRO A 194 16.04 -7.66 9.62
N ALA A 195 16.81 -8.47 10.34
CA ALA A 195 17.95 -9.15 9.77
C ALA A 195 17.48 -9.98 8.57
N ARG A 196 18.19 -9.86 7.45
CA ARG A 196 17.89 -10.58 6.20
C ARG A 196 18.09 -12.08 6.36
#